data_AF-A0A8S3GIA9-F1
#
_entry.id   AF-A0A8S3GIA9-F1
#
_cell.length_a   1.000
_cell.length_b   1.000
_cell.length_c   1.000
_cell.angle_alpha   90.00
_cell.angle_beta   90.00
_cell.angle_gamma   90.00
#
_symmetry.space_group_name_H-M   'P 1'
#
loop_
_entity.id
_entity.type
_entity.pdbx_description
1 polymer ?
#
loop_
_entity_poly.entity_id
_entity_poly.type
_entity_poly.pdbx_seq_one_letter_code
_entity_poly.pdbx_strand_id
1 'polypeptide(L)'
;MYDLFLRTGPLGINDLREAFGNYIKVHGRVLVIDVDKDDKMVDELLEFKEKLDRFVHECFHSNEKFGNILKDSFEFFINQRSNKPAELVAKAVDARLRTGNKEATEEELEKILDKLLILFRFIHGKDVFEAFYKKDLAKRLLVGKSASVDAEKSMLLKLKQECGNIFTSKLEGMFKDIELSKDIMTAFEQYMHGREAPGNIGMSVCVLTMGFWPTYPTVTAILPPEFCRLQEIFTTFYLSKHTGRKLQWQYTLDHCLLKGWLKQK
;
A
#
# COMPACT_ATOMS: atom_id res chain seq x y z
N MET A 1 20.12 0.89 -37.00
CA MET A 1 19.88 -0.56 -37.16
C MET A 1 18.44 -0.84 -37.57
N TYR A 2 17.44 -0.37 -36.82
CA TYR A 2 16.02 -0.53 -37.15
C TYR A 2 15.67 -0.15 -38.60
N ASP A 3 16.12 1.01 -39.08
CA ASP A 3 15.88 1.46 -40.46
C ASP A 3 16.42 0.55 -41.55
N LEU A 4 17.49 -0.21 -41.25
CA LEU A 4 18.05 -1.18 -42.19
C LEU A 4 17.18 -2.42 -42.24
N PHE A 5 16.69 -2.89 -41.08
CA PHE A 5 15.78 -4.04 -41.00
C PHE A 5 14.42 -3.73 -41.64
N LEU A 6 13.94 -2.48 -41.60
CA LEU A 6 12.74 -2.05 -42.33
C LEU A 6 12.85 -2.32 -43.84
N ARG A 7 14.06 -2.22 -44.42
CA ARG A 7 14.32 -2.43 -45.86
C ARG A 7 14.36 -3.92 -46.25
N THR A 8 14.57 -4.81 -45.28
CA THR A 8 14.62 -6.27 -45.52
C THR A 8 13.25 -6.93 -45.57
N GLY A 9 12.18 -6.15 -45.41
CA GLY A 9 10.80 -6.63 -45.43
C GLY A 9 10.35 -7.26 -44.09
N PRO A 10 9.22 -7.98 -44.09
CA PRO A 10 8.58 -8.47 -42.86
C PRO A 10 9.44 -9.44 -42.04
N LEU A 11 10.28 -10.24 -42.69
CA LEU A 11 11.11 -11.26 -42.03
C LEU A 11 12.14 -10.63 -41.10
N GLY A 12 12.95 -9.67 -41.59
CA GLY A 12 13.97 -9.05 -40.75
C GLY A 12 13.38 -8.25 -39.57
N ILE A 13 12.25 -7.59 -39.75
CA ILE A 13 11.57 -6.92 -38.63
C ILE A 13 11.11 -7.93 -37.58
N ASN A 14 10.62 -9.10 -38.00
CA ASN A 14 10.21 -10.16 -37.07
C ASN A 14 11.40 -10.75 -36.31
N ASP A 15 12.55 -10.95 -36.96
CA ASP A 15 13.77 -11.42 -36.29
C ASP A 15 14.24 -10.40 -35.24
N LEU A 16 14.23 -9.10 -35.58
CA LEU A 16 14.59 -8.04 -34.64
C LEU A 16 13.63 -7.99 -33.44
N ARG A 17 12.33 -8.20 -33.70
CA ARG A 17 11.29 -8.27 -32.67
C ARG A 17 11.50 -9.45 -31.72
N GLU A 18 11.81 -10.63 -32.26
CA GLU A 18 12.11 -11.82 -31.47
C GLU A 18 13.37 -11.62 -30.62
N ALA A 19 14.44 -11.10 -31.21
CA ALA A 19 15.68 -10.80 -30.51
C ALA A 19 15.46 -9.78 -29.37
N PHE A 20 14.68 -8.72 -29.61
CA PHE A 20 14.32 -7.73 -28.61
C PHE A 20 13.54 -8.35 -27.44
N GLY A 21 12.52 -9.16 -27.73
CA GLY A 21 11.76 -9.88 -26.71
C GLY A 21 12.63 -10.82 -25.88
N ASN A 22 13.50 -11.60 -26.54
CA ASN A 22 14.42 -12.51 -25.86
C ASN A 22 15.41 -11.78 -24.96
N TYR A 23 15.95 -10.65 -25.41
CA TYR A 23 16.80 -9.80 -24.58
C TYR A 23 16.07 -9.34 -23.31
N ILE A 24 14.83 -8.83 -23.44
CA ILE A 24 14.04 -8.38 -22.29
C ILE A 24 13.80 -9.51 -21.30
N LYS A 25 13.41 -10.69 -21.80
CA LYS A 25 13.11 -11.86 -20.96
C LYS A 25 14.35 -12.35 -20.22
N VAL A 26 15.49 -12.48 -20.90
CA VAL A 26 16.74 -12.99 -20.30
C VAL A 26 17.29 -12.00 -19.29
N HIS A 27 17.40 -10.72 -19.65
CA HIS A 27 17.95 -9.70 -18.76
C HIS A 27 17.02 -9.42 -17.58
N GLY A 28 15.71 -9.26 -17.84
CA GLY A 28 14.71 -9.02 -16.81
C GLY A 28 14.58 -10.17 -15.83
N ARG A 29 14.78 -11.42 -16.28
CA ARG A 29 14.86 -12.58 -15.38
C ARG A 29 15.94 -12.37 -14.34
N VAL A 30 17.16 -12.00 -14.72
CA VAL A 30 18.28 -11.79 -13.77
C VAL A 30 17.91 -10.79 -12.67
N LEU A 31 17.16 -9.73 -12.99
CA LEU A 31 16.72 -8.71 -12.02
C LEU A 31 15.75 -9.26 -10.97
N VAL A 32 14.98 -10.31 -11.28
CA VAL A 32 13.95 -10.83 -10.37
C VAL A 32 14.36 -12.08 -9.62
N ILE A 33 15.26 -12.93 -10.12
CA ILE A 33 15.66 -14.18 -9.42
C ILE A 33 16.66 -13.94 -8.28
N ASP A 34 17.51 -12.91 -8.37
CA ASP A 34 18.56 -12.65 -7.38
C ASP A 34 17.96 -12.21 -6.03
N VAL A 35 17.99 -13.11 -5.04
CA VAL A 35 17.41 -12.88 -3.72
C VAL A 35 18.23 -11.87 -2.91
N ASP A 36 19.55 -11.80 -3.16
CA ASP A 36 20.45 -10.90 -2.45
C ASP A 36 20.25 -9.43 -2.88
N LYS A 37 19.47 -9.20 -3.94
CA LYS A 37 19.14 -7.87 -4.48
C LYS A 37 17.65 -7.52 -4.37
N ASP A 38 16.90 -8.21 -3.51
CA ASP A 38 15.48 -7.92 -3.28
C ASP A 38 15.21 -6.47 -2.88
N ASP A 39 16.15 -5.85 -2.16
CA ASP A 39 16.10 -4.44 -1.72
C ASP A 39 16.16 -3.46 -2.90
N LYS A 40 16.82 -3.82 -3.99
CA LYS A 40 17.00 -2.99 -5.20
C LYS A 40 16.10 -3.36 -6.36
N MET A 41 15.45 -4.52 -6.30
CA MET A 41 14.65 -5.06 -7.39
C MET A 41 13.68 -4.04 -7.99
N VAL A 42 12.89 -3.35 -7.16
CA VAL A 42 11.86 -2.41 -7.67
C VAL A 42 12.51 -1.25 -8.42
N ASP A 43 13.58 -0.67 -7.88
CA ASP A 43 14.28 0.44 -8.51
C ASP A 43 14.95 0.00 -9.83
N GLU A 44 15.63 -1.15 -9.85
CA GLU A 44 16.23 -1.72 -11.06
C GLU A 44 15.18 -2.06 -12.14
N LEU A 45 14.00 -2.55 -11.74
CA LEU A 45 12.88 -2.79 -12.66
C LEU A 45 12.32 -1.49 -13.26
N LEU A 46 12.22 -0.43 -12.46
CA LEU A 46 11.80 0.89 -12.95
C LEU A 46 12.80 1.48 -13.94
N GLU A 47 14.09 1.43 -13.62
CA GLU A 47 15.16 1.89 -14.51
C GLU A 47 15.19 1.09 -15.82
N PHE A 48 15.05 -0.23 -15.72
CA PHE A 48 15.02 -1.09 -16.89
C PHE A 48 13.80 -0.80 -17.77
N LYS A 49 12.62 -0.63 -17.16
CA LYS A 49 11.40 -0.24 -17.88
C LYS A 49 11.57 1.09 -18.61
N GLU A 50 12.12 2.10 -17.93
CA GLU A 50 12.33 3.42 -18.51
C GLU A 50 13.30 3.38 -19.70
N LYS A 51 14.38 2.59 -19.59
CA LYS A 51 15.32 2.36 -20.70
C LYS A 51 14.65 1.68 -21.90
N LEU A 52 13.81 0.67 -21.67
CA LEU A 52 13.11 -0.03 -22.74
C LEU A 52 12.07 0.87 -23.42
N ASP A 53 11.35 1.69 -22.66
CA ASP A 53 10.39 2.65 -23.21
C ASP A 53 11.09 3.68 -24.11
N ARG A 54 12.26 4.20 -23.70
CA ARG A 54 13.08 5.07 -24.55
C ARG A 54 13.48 4.38 -25.85
N PHE A 55 13.89 3.12 -25.81
CA PHE A 55 14.22 2.37 -27.03
C PHE A 55 13.02 2.22 -27.98
N VAL A 56 11.84 1.91 -27.45
CA VAL A 56 10.63 1.82 -28.29
C VAL A 56 10.27 3.18 -28.88
N HIS A 57 10.37 4.24 -28.10
CA HIS A 57 10.03 5.59 -28.54
C HIS A 57 11.01 6.12 -29.58
N GLU A 58 12.31 6.17 -29.24
CA GLU A 58 13.35 6.83 -30.03
C GLU A 58 13.87 5.92 -31.15
N CYS A 59 14.17 4.66 -30.86
CA CYS A 59 14.84 3.76 -31.81
C CYS A 59 13.87 3.00 -32.72
N PHE A 60 12.65 2.71 -32.25
CA PHE A 60 11.63 2.00 -33.02
C PHE A 60 10.47 2.88 -33.47
N HIS A 61 10.61 4.21 -33.37
CA HIS A 61 9.62 5.21 -33.78
C HIS A 61 8.21 4.94 -33.21
N SER A 62 8.14 4.55 -31.94
CA SER A 62 6.88 4.20 -31.25
C SER A 62 6.07 3.11 -31.96
N ASN A 63 6.75 2.15 -32.61
CA ASN A 63 6.08 1.05 -33.28
C ASN A 63 5.32 0.16 -32.26
N GLU A 64 4.00 0.11 -32.40
CA GLU A 64 3.09 -0.63 -31.52
C GLU A 64 3.47 -2.11 -31.35
N LYS A 65 3.99 -2.74 -32.40
CA LYS A 65 4.39 -4.15 -32.37
C LYS A 65 5.60 -4.40 -31.46
N PHE A 66 6.50 -3.44 -31.31
CA PHE A 66 7.60 -3.48 -30.33
C PHE A 66 7.09 -3.12 -28.93
N GLY A 67 6.16 -2.18 -28.83
CA GLY A 67 5.47 -1.87 -27.57
C GLY A 67 4.74 -3.08 -26.98
N ASN A 68 4.06 -3.89 -27.81
CA ASN A 68 3.41 -5.12 -27.36
C ASN A 68 4.43 -6.17 -26.92
N ILE A 69 5.53 -6.37 -27.66
CA ILE A 69 6.60 -7.29 -27.25
C ILE A 69 7.23 -6.87 -25.93
N LEU A 70 7.43 -5.57 -25.71
CA LEU A 70 7.91 -5.06 -24.44
C LEU A 70 6.95 -5.46 -23.32
N LYS A 71 5.64 -5.18 -23.47
CA LYS A 71 4.62 -5.53 -22.48
C LYS A 71 4.61 -7.02 -22.18
N ASP A 72 4.49 -7.86 -23.21
CA ASP A 72 4.41 -9.31 -23.08
C ASP A 72 5.68 -9.90 -22.45
N SER A 73 6.85 -9.38 -22.84
CA SER A 73 8.14 -9.85 -22.31
C SER A 73 8.34 -9.42 -20.86
N PHE A 74 7.90 -8.21 -20.50
CA PHE A 74 7.98 -7.69 -19.14
C PHE A 74 7.08 -8.46 -18.19
N GLU A 75 5.83 -8.68 -18.59
CA GLU A 75 4.88 -9.54 -17.88
C GLU A 75 5.41 -10.96 -17.74
N PHE A 76 6.04 -11.51 -18.78
CA PHE A 76 6.58 -12.86 -18.71
C PHE A 76 7.69 -13.01 -17.65
N PHE A 77 8.70 -12.13 -17.64
CA PHE A 77 9.83 -12.33 -16.73
C PHE A 77 9.48 -11.96 -15.29
N ILE A 78 8.67 -10.90 -15.06
CA ILE A 78 8.37 -10.44 -13.70
C ILE A 78 7.63 -11.53 -12.92
N ASN A 79 6.74 -12.27 -13.60
CA ASN A 79 5.96 -13.33 -12.99
C ASN A 79 6.70 -14.67 -12.91
N GLN A 80 7.97 -14.77 -13.35
CA GLN A 80 8.77 -15.97 -13.06
C GLN A 80 9.09 -16.12 -11.57
N ARG A 81 9.05 -15.03 -10.81
CA ARG A 81 9.13 -15.06 -9.35
C ARG A 81 7.74 -14.81 -8.80
N SER A 82 7.10 -15.88 -8.33
CA SER A 82 5.68 -15.93 -7.92
C SER A 82 5.15 -14.69 -7.18
N ASN A 83 5.47 -14.54 -5.90
CA ASN A 83 4.80 -13.60 -5.01
C ASN A 83 5.67 -12.40 -4.62
N LYS A 84 6.99 -12.50 -4.87
CA LYS A 84 7.94 -11.52 -4.35
C LYS A 84 7.84 -10.14 -5.01
N PRO A 85 7.70 -10.02 -6.34
CA PRO A 85 7.52 -8.71 -6.97
C PRO A 85 6.28 -7.98 -6.44
N ALA A 86 5.17 -8.70 -6.22
CA ALA A 86 3.95 -8.15 -5.65
C ALA A 86 4.18 -7.59 -4.22
N GLU A 87 4.84 -8.37 -3.37
CA GLU A 87 5.24 -7.96 -2.02
C GLU A 87 6.13 -6.71 -2.04
N LEU A 88 7.17 -6.71 -2.87
CA LEU A 88 8.16 -5.64 -2.92
C LEU A 88 7.58 -4.34 -3.49
N VAL A 89 6.73 -4.42 -4.52
CA VAL A 89 6.02 -3.23 -5.03
C VAL A 89 5.06 -2.67 -3.97
N ALA A 90 4.33 -3.51 -3.23
CA ALA A 90 3.48 -3.05 -2.12
C ALA A 90 4.30 -2.34 -1.02
N LYS A 91 5.47 -2.91 -0.66
CA LYS A 91 6.40 -2.31 0.31
C LYS A 91 7.01 -1.00 -0.19
N ALA A 92 7.34 -0.92 -1.48
CA ALA A 92 7.85 0.31 -2.08
C ALA A 92 6.80 1.43 -2.01
N VAL A 93 5.53 1.13 -2.30
CA VAL A 93 4.44 2.09 -2.14
C VAL A 93 4.28 2.52 -0.67
N ASP A 94 4.29 1.58 0.28
CA ASP A 94 4.23 1.90 1.72
C ASP A 94 5.38 2.83 2.14
N ALA A 95 6.61 2.53 1.72
CA ALA A 95 7.77 3.36 2.04
C ALA A 95 7.61 4.80 1.54
N ARG A 96 7.03 5.00 0.36
CA ARG A 96 6.80 6.34 -0.21
C ARG A 96 5.70 7.12 0.50
N LEU A 97 4.70 6.44 1.07
CA LEU A 97 3.54 7.05 1.74
C LEU A 97 3.73 7.28 3.24
N ARG A 98 4.84 6.86 3.85
CA ARG A 98 5.09 7.05 5.29
C ARG A 98 5.58 8.46 5.64
N THR A 99 5.16 8.95 6.80
CA THR A 99 5.64 10.22 7.38
C THR A 99 7.16 10.13 7.62
N GLY A 100 7.94 10.97 6.93
CA GLY A 100 9.40 10.95 6.98
C GLY A 100 10.05 11.13 5.60
N ASN A 101 9.30 10.88 4.53
CA ASN A 101 9.73 11.09 3.16
C ASN A 101 9.66 12.57 2.74
N LYS A 102 10.21 13.47 3.58
CA LYS A 102 10.15 14.94 3.44
C LYS A 102 10.99 15.50 2.29
N GLU A 103 11.71 14.64 1.58
CA GLU A 103 12.60 15.04 0.48
C GLU A 103 11.86 15.20 -0.85
N ALA A 104 10.67 14.62 -1.01
CA ALA A 104 9.88 14.69 -2.24
C ALA A 104 8.71 15.66 -2.11
N THR A 105 8.52 16.49 -3.13
CA THR A 105 7.29 17.28 -3.33
C THR A 105 6.10 16.35 -3.61
N GLU A 106 4.87 16.85 -3.43
CA GLU A 106 3.66 16.08 -3.76
C GLU A 106 3.62 15.64 -5.23
N GLU A 107 4.13 16.49 -6.14
CA GLU A 107 4.20 16.18 -7.57
C GLU A 107 5.21 15.05 -7.87
N GLU A 108 6.36 15.06 -7.21
CA GLU A 108 7.36 13.99 -7.35
C GLU A 108 6.84 12.68 -6.76
N LEU A 109 6.15 12.74 -5.61
CA LEU A 109 5.50 11.58 -5.00
C LEU A 109 4.49 10.96 -5.97
N GLU A 110 3.64 11.78 -6.58
CA GLU A 110 2.63 11.31 -7.54
C GLU A 110 3.28 10.63 -8.76
N LYS A 111 4.35 11.22 -9.32
CA LYS A 111 5.11 10.61 -10.43
C LYS A 111 5.72 9.26 -10.04
N ILE A 112 6.22 9.13 -8.80
CA ILE A 112 6.78 7.87 -8.31
C ILE A 112 5.68 6.82 -8.14
N LEU A 113 4.50 7.19 -7.60
CA LEU A 113 3.37 6.28 -7.45
C LEU A 113 2.87 5.78 -8.82
N ASP A 114 2.80 6.65 -9.83
CA ASP A 114 2.46 6.27 -11.20
C ASP A 114 3.46 5.28 -11.80
N LYS A 115 4.76 5.51 -11.59
CA LYS A 115 5.83 4.57 -12.00
C LYS A 115 5.66 3.20 -11.33
N LEU A 116 5.36 3.15 -10.04
CA LEU A 116 5.12 1.90 -9.31
C LEU A 116 3.87 1.17 -9.83
N LEU A 117 2.83 1.91 -10.19
CA LEU A 117 1.61 1.33 -10.76
C LEU A 117 1.82 0.76 -12.17
N ILE A 118 2.74 1.32 -12.96
CA ILE A 118 3.15 0.71 -14.21
C ILE A 118 3.73 -0.69 -13.97
N LEU A 119 4.56 -0.88 -12.94
CA LEU A 119 5.06 -2.22 -12.59
C LEU A 119 3.93 -3.14 -12.10
N PHE A 120 3.05 -2.61 -11.23
CA PHE A 120 1.91 -3.36 -10.71
C PHE A 120 1.02 -3.95 -11.82
N ARG A 121 0.84 -3.22 -12.94
CA ARG A 121 0.08 -3.72 -14.10
C ARG A 121 0.63 -5.02 -14.70
N PHE A 122 1.93 -5.27 -14.59
CA PHE A 122 2.55 -6.49 -15.10
C PHE A 122 2.51 -7.66 -14.11
N ILE A 123 2.05 -7.47 -12.87
CA ILE A 123 2.07 -8.49 -11.83
C ILE A 123 0.76 -9.29 -11.83
N HIS A 124 0.88 -10.63 -11.82
CA HIS A 124 -0.27 -11.54 -11.71
C HIS A 124 -0.81 -11.65 -10.28
N GLY A 125 0.07 -11.69 -9.28
CA GLY A 125 -0.26 -11.82 -7.85
C GLY A 125 -0.84 -10.54 -7.22
N LYS A 126 -1.94 -10.02 -7.78
CA LYS A 126 -2.60 -8.79 -7.29
C LYS A 126 -3.21 -8.96 -5.90
N ASP A 127 -3.67 -10.16 -5.56
CA ASP A 127 -4.16 -10.56 -4.24
C ASP A 127 -3.04 -10.51 -3.18
N VAL A 128 -1.83 -10.93 -3.55
CA VAL A 128 -0.63 -10.81 -2.71
C VAL A 128 -0.32 -9.34 -2.46
N PHE A 129 -0.30 -8.51 -3.52
CA PHE A 129 -0.12 -7.07 -3.38
C PHE A 129 -1.19 -6.48 -2.44
N GLU A 130 -2.48 -6.81 -2.64
CA GLU A 130 -3.57 -6.33 -1.79
C GLU A 130 -3.36 -6.69 -0.32
N ALA A 131 -2.95 -7.93 -0.03
CA ALA A 131 -2.73 -8.40 1.33
C ALA A 131 -1.62 -7.61 2.04
N PHE A 132 -0.49 -7.36 1.36
CA PHE A 132 0.59 -6.55 1.91
C PHE A 132 0.21 -5.07 2.02
N TYR A 133 -0.38 -4.50 0.97
CA TYR A 133 -0.82 -3.12 0.93
C TYR A 133 -1.83 -2.81 2.05
N LYS A 134 -2.85 -3.67 2.22
CA LYS A 134 -3.87 -3.53 3.26
C LYS A 134 -3.29 -3.60 4.67
N LYS A 135 -2.35 -4.52 4.90
CA LYS A 135 -1.66 -4.66 6.19
C LYS A 135 -0.89 -3.40 6.54
N ASP A 136 -0.16 -2.83 5.59
CA ASP A 136 0.67 -1.66 5.87
C ASP A 136 -0.14 -0.35 5.89
N LEU A 137 -1.19 -0.23 5.06
CA LEU A 137 -2.19 0.84 5.17
C LEU A 137 -2.84 0.87 6.56
N ALA A 138 -3.23 -0.29 7.10
CA ALA A 138 -3.84 -0.36 8.43
C ALA A 138 -2.92 0.24 9.51
N LYS A 139 -1.61 -0.03 9.44
CA LYS A 139 -0.63 0.55 10.36
C LYS A 139 -0.51 2.06 10.18
N ARG A 140 -0.46 2.55 8.94
CA ARG A 140 -0.35 3.99 8.66
C ARG A 140 -1.58 4.75 9.17
N LEU A 141 -2.78 4.22 8.95
CA LEU A 141 -4.04 4.80 9.41
C LEU A 141 -4.18 4.82 10.93
N LEU A 142 -3.88 3.71 11.62
CA LEU A 142 -4.09 3.61 13.08
C LEU A 142 -3.02 4.32 13.90
N VAL A 143 -1.78 4.37 13.42
CA VAL A 143 -0.65 5.00 14.14
C VAL A 143 -0.45 6.46 13.70
N GLY A 144 -1.24 6.95 12.74
CA GLY A 144 -1.12 8.33 12.24
C GLY A 144 0.21 8.61 11.54
N LYS A 145 0.76 7.63 10.82
CA LYS A 145 2.08 7.69 10.16
C LYS A 145 2.00 7.84 8.62
N SER A 146 0.92 8.42 8.10
CA SER A 146 0.80 8.76 6.68
C SER A 146 1.48 10.10 6.37
N ALA A 147 2.12 10.21 5.22
CA ALA A 147 2.74 11.45 4.74
C ALA A 147 1.70 12.53 4.41
N SER A 148 0.62 12.13 3.73
CA SER A 148 -0.51 13.00 3.37
C SER A 148 -1.79 12.16 3.23
N VAL A 149 -2.91 12.70 3.70
CA VAL A 149 -4.23 12.06 3.54
C VAL A 149 -4.66 12.07 2.07
N ASP A 150 -4.31 13.13 1.34
CA ASP A 150 -4.66 13.27 -0.08
C ASP A 150 -3.87 12.30 -0.95
N ALA A 151 -2.59 12.07 -0.64
CA ALA A 151 -1.78 11.05 -1.31
C ALA A 151 -2.35 9.64 -1.13
N GLU A 152 -2.84 9.31 0.07
CA GLU A 152 -3.46 8.02 0.36
C GLU A 152 -4.78 7.84 -0.42
N LYS A 153 -5.60 8.90 -0.50
CA LYS A 153 -6.84 8.91 -1.31
C LYS A 153 -6.54 8.81 -2.81
N SER A 154 -5.50 9.50 -3.29
CA SER A 154 -5.02 9.41 -4.69
C SER A 154 -4.61 7.98 -5.04
N MET A 155 -3.76 7.35 -4.21
CA MET A 155 -3.32 5.97 -4.44
C MET A 155 -4.49 4.99 -4.49
N LEU A 156 -5.48 5.14 -3.60
CA LEU A 156 -6.69 4.32 -3.60
C LEU A 156 -7.50 4.48 -4.88
N LEU A 157 -7.64 5.72 -5.38
CA LEU A 157 -8.33 6.00 -6.65
C LEU A 157 -7.62 5.34 -7.83
N LYS A 158 -6.29 5.41 -7.87
CA LYS A 158 -5.52 4.75 -8.93
C LYS A 158 -5.67 3.23 -8.88
N LEU A 159 -5.59 2.60 -7.70
CA LEU A 159 -5.85 1.15 -7.56
C LEU A 159 -7.26 0.76 -8.01
N LYS A 160 -8.25 1.62 -7.75
CA LYS A 160 -9.63 1.43 -8.20
C LYS A 160 -9.75 1.49 -9.71
N GLN A 161 -9.01 2.37 -10.38
CA GLN A 161 -8.94 2.43 -11.84
C GLN A 161 -8.28 1.17 -12.42
N GLU A 162 -7.24 0.64 -11.78
CA GLU A 162 -6.50 -0.53 -12.27
C GLU A 162 -7.20 -1.87 -12.03
N CYS A 163 -7.88 -2.03 -10.88
CA CYS A 163 -8.41 -3.32 -10.43
C CYS A 163 -9.92 -3.33 -10.18
N GLY A 164 -10.57 -2.16 -10.30
CA GLY A 164 -12.01 -2.02 -10.10
C GLY A 164 -12.44 -1.98 -8.63
N ASN A 165 -13.74 -1.78 -8.45
CA ASN A 165 -14.36 -1.52 -7.14
C ASN A 165 -14.25 -2.68 -6.15
N ILE A 166 -14.26 -3.93 -6.64
CA ILE A 166 -14.23 -5.12 -5.77
C ILE A 166 -12.89 -5.18 -5.03
N PHE A 167 -11.79 -4.89 -5.73
CA PHE A 167 -10.44 -4.87 -5.17
C PHE A 167 -10.29 -3.82 -4.07
N THR A 168 -10.81 -2.60 -4.29
CA THR A 168 -10.65 -1.49 -3.35
C THR A 168 -11.70 -1.43 -2.26
N SER A 169 -12.78 -2.22 -2.34
CA SER A 169 -13.92 -2.13 -1.41
C SER A 169 -13.53 -2.19 0.07
N LYS A 170 -12.62 -3.10 0.44
CA LYS A 170 -12.14 -3.23 1.83
C LYS A 170 -11.28 -2.03 2.24
N LEU A 171 -10.40 -1.57 1.35
CA LEU A 171 -9.54 -0.41 1.59
C LEU A 171 -10.37 0.87 1.77
N GLU A 172 -11.39 1.08 0.93
CA GLU A 172 -12.36 2.18 1.07
C GLU A 172 -13.12 2.09 2.39
N GLY A 173 -13.49 0.89 2.83
CA GLY A 173 -14.09 0.63 4.13
C GLY A 173 -13.19 1.04 5.30
N MET A 174 -11.88 0.79 5.22
CA MET A 174 -10.92 1.21 6.24
C MET A 174 -10.86 2.74 6.40
N PHE A 175 -10.89 3.51 5.31
CA PHE A 175 -10.95 4.97 5.40
C PHE A 175 -12.25 5.46 6.06
N LYS A 176 -13.39 4.86 5.66
CA LYS A 176 -14.68 5.21 6.25
C LYS A 176 -14.72 4.92 7.76
N ASP A 177 -14.16 3.80 8.20
CA ASP A 177 -14.07 3.47 9.63
C ASP A 177 -13.23 4.50 10.40
N ILE A 178 -12.14 5.03 9.81
CA ILE A 178 -11.32 6.08 10.43
C ILE A 178 -12.09 7.40 10.55
N GLU A 179 -12.80 7.82 9.49
CA GLU A 179 -13.62 9.03 9.52
C GLU A 179 -14.76 8.89 10.54
N LEU A 180 -15.51 7.78 10.50
CA LEU A 180 -16.59 7.51 11.45
C LEU A 180 -16.09 7.43 12.90
N SER A 181 -14.89 6.88 13.13
CA SER A 181 -14.29 6.83 14.46
C SER A 181 -14.05 8.23 15.04
N LYS A 182 -13.68 9.21 14.22
CA LYS A 182 -13.51 10.61 14.69
C LYS A 182 -14.84 11.21 15.12
N ASP A 183 -15.90 10.95 14.38
CA ASP A 183 -17.25 11.42 14.72
C ASP A 183 -17.75 10.75 16.01
N ILE A 184 -17.53 9.44 16.16
CA ILE A 184 -17.84 8.69 17.39
C ILE A 184 -17.07 9.27 18.58
N MET A 185 -15.77 9.57 18.41
CA MET A 185 -14.95 10.15 19.47
C MET A 185 -15.42 11.54 19.86
N THR A 186 -15.77 12.40 18.90
CA THR A 186 -16.35 13.73 19.18
C THR A 186 -17.63 13.60 20.00
N ALA A 187 -18.51 12.67 19.65
CA ALA A 187 -19.74 12.42 20.40
C ALA A 187 -19.49 11.78 21.78
N PHE A 188 -18.41 11.02 21.93
CA PHE A 188 -17.99 10.43 23.21
C PHE A 188 -17.44 11.50 24.16
N GLU A 189 -16.62 12.42 23.65
CA GLU A 189 -16.11 13.56 24.42
C GLU A 189 -17.25 14.44 24.95
N GLN A 190 -18.27 14.69 24.13
CA GLN A 190 -19.49 15.39 24.58
C GLN A 190 -20.25 14.60 25.65
N TYR A 191 -20.35 13.27 25.52
CA TYR A 191 -20.98 12.41 26.52
C TYR A 191 -20.22 12.40 27.86
N MET A 192 -18.89 12.55 27.80
CA MET A 192 -18.00 12.64 28.96
C MET A 192 -17.92 14.05 29.54
N HIS A 193 -18.47 15.06 28.87
CA HIS A 193 -18.47 16.43 29.37
C HIS A 193 -19.19 16.51 30.73
N GLY A 194 -18.52 17.07 31.74
CA GLY A 194 -19.02 17.13 33.12
C GLY A 194 -18.91 15.83 33.91
N ARG A 195 -18.31 14.76 33.35
CA ARG A 195 -17.99 13.51 34.06
C ARG A 195 -16.51 13.44 34.38
N GLU A 196 -16.15 12.92 35.55
CA GLU A 196 -14.74 12.63 35.85
C GLU A 196 -14.26 11.40 35.08
N ALA A 197 -13.19 11.56 34.30
CA ALA A 197 -12.52 10.45 33.65
C ALA A 197 -11.75 9.60 34.70
N PRO A 198 -11.94 8.27 34.73
CA PRO A 198 -11.16 7.38 35.59
C PRO A 198 -9.65 7.64 35.47
N GLY A 199 -9.00 7.92 36.59
CA GLY A 199 -7.55 8.14 36.65
C GLY A 199 -7.03 9.38 35.91
N ASN A 200 -7.91 10.29 35.47
CA ASN A 200 -7.55 11.42 34.60
C ASN A 200 -6.81 10.99 33.31
N ILE A 201 -7.18 9.82 32.77
CA ILE A 201 -6.59 9.24 31.57
C ILE A 201 -7.39 9.70 30.35
N GLY A 202 -6.70 10.29 29.37
CA GLY A 202 -7.28 10.57 28.05
C GLY A 202 -7.39 9.29 27.22
N MET A 203 -8.55 9.06 26.60
CA MET A 203 -8.81 7.88 25.77
C MET A 203 -9.21 8.32 24.36
N SER A 204 -8.61 7.69 23.35
CA SER A 204 -9.02 7.80 21.95
C SER A 204 -9.24 6.40 21.41
N VAL A 205 -10.36 6.16 20.74
CA VAL A 205 -10.79 4.84 20.27
C VAL A 205 -11.06 4.91 18.77
N CYS A 206 -10.49 3.96 18.03
CA CYS A 206 -10.88 3.69 16.65
C CYS A 206 -11.74 2.44 16.60
N VAL A 207 -12.97 2.58 16.12
CA VAL A 207 -13.92 1.47 15.93
C VAL A 207 -13.80 0.94 14.51
N LEU A 208 -13.43 -0.33 14.37
CA LEU A 208 -13.06 -0.93 13.10
C LEU A 208 -14.04 -2.04 12.69
N THR A 209 -14.43 -2.09 11.43
CA THR A 209 -15.28 -3.14 10.87
C THR A 209 -14.46 -4.40 10.57
N MET A 210 -14.63 -5.48 11.34
CA MET A 210 -13.81 -6.71 11.24
C MET A 210 -13.60 -7.26 9.81
N GLY A 211 -14.57 -7.11 8.90
CA GLY A 211 -14.46 -7.61 7.53
C GLY A 211 -13.57 -6.79 6.58
N PHE A 212 -13.25 -5.54 6.94
CA PHE A 212 -12.43 -4.65 6.11
C PHE A 212 -10.95 -4.68 6.49
N TRP A 213 -10.67 -4.84 7.79
CA TRP A 213 -9.32 -4.76 8.33
C TRP A 213 -8.59 -6.11 8.28
N PRO A 214 -7.25 -6.12 8.35
CA PRO A 214 -6.49 -7.35 8.56
C PRO A 214 -6.97 -8.11 9.81
N THR A 215 -6.81 -9.44 9.79
CA THR A 215 -7.03 -10.24 11.00
C THR A 215 -5.86 -10.03 11.95
N TYR A 216 -6.17 -9.69 13.20
CA TYR A 216 -5.18 -9.52 14.27
C TYR A 216 -5.31 -10.68 15.27
N PRO A 217 -4.18 -11.17 15.81
CA PRO A 217 -4.23 -12.20 16.83
C PRO A 217 -4.81 -11.63 18.12
N THR A 218 -5.78 -12.34 18.71
CA THR A 218 -6.32 -11.97 20.02
C THR A 218 -5.25 -12.22 21.08
N VAL A 219 -4.91 -11.18 21.83
CA VAL A 219 -4.03 -11.27 23.00
C VAL A 219 -4.87 -10.98 24.24
N THR A 220 -4.59 -11.66 25.33
CA THR A 220 -5.14 -11.30 26.65
C THR A 220 -4.16 -10.38 27.35
N ALA A 221 -4.65 -9.26 27.87
CA ALA A 221 -3.85 -8.30 28.61
C ALA A 221 -4.45 -8.10 30.00
N ILE A 222 -3.60 -8.06 31.02
CA ILE A 222 -4.01 -7.64 32.36
C ILE A 222 -3.94 -6.12 32.38
N LEU A 223 -5.11 -5.48 32.30
CA LEU A 223 -5.21 -4.03 32.31
C LEU A 223 -5.38 -3.48 33.74
N PRO A 224 -4.85 -2.28 34.04
CA PRO A 224 -5.17 -1.60 35.29
C PRO A 224 -6.69 -1.33 35.40
N PRO A 225 -7.26 -1.29 36.62
CA PRO A 225 -8.70 -1.09 36.83
C PRO A 225 -9.26 0.17 36.14
N GLU A 226 -8.47 1.23 36.06
CA GLU A 226 -8.84 2.50 35.42
C GLU A 226 -9.09 2.32 33.91
N PHE A 227 -8.28 1.48 33.25
CA PHE A 227 -8.42 1.17 31.83
C PHE A 227 -9.67 0.31 31.59
N CYS A 228 -9.91 -0.70 32.42
CA CYS A 228 -11.12 -1.52 32.36
C CYS A 228 -12.38 -0.66 32.47
N ARG A 229 -12.42 0.26 33.45
CA ARG A 229 -13.55 1.17 33.66
C ARG A 229 -13.77 2.11 32.46
N LEU A 230 -12.71 2.62 31.85
CA LEU A 230 -12.80 3.43 30.63
C LEU A 230 -13.36 2.62 29.45
N GLN A 231 -12.88 1.39 29.26
CA GLN A 231 -13.39 0.49 28.23
C GLN A 231 -14.87 0.17 28.42
N GLU A 232 -15.32 -0.04 29.66
CA GLU A 232 -16.74 -0.25 30.00
C GLU A 232 -17.58 0.98 29.67
N ILE A 233 -17.15 2.17 30.11
CA ILE A 233 -17.85 3.44 29.82
C ILE A 233 -18.01 3.66 28.32
N PHE A 234 -16.92 3.47 27.55
CA PHE A 234 -16.97 3.59 26.09
C PHE A 234 -17.89 2.53 25.47
N THR A 235 -17.82 1.28 25.94
CA THR A 235 -18.65 0.18 25.44
C THR A 235 -20.13 0.45 25.67
N THR A 236 -20.52 0.91 26.87
CA THR A 236 -21.90 1.30 27.18
C THR A 236 -22.36 2.47 26.31
N PHE A 237 -21.53 3.50 26.14
CA PHE A 237 -21.82 4.61 25.26
C PHE A 237 -22.08 4.12 23.82
N TYR A 238 -21.16 3.33 23.26
CA TYR A 238 -21.25 2.88 21.88
C TYR A 238 -22.48 2.00 21.66
N LEU A 239 -22.72 1.02 22.53
CA LEU A 239 -23.85 0.09 22.39
C LEU A 239 -25.22 0.75 22.61
N SER A 240 -25.29 1.85 23.36
CA SER A 240 -26.54 2.62 23.52
C SER A 240 -26.97 3.32 22.22
N LYS A 241 -26.02 3.62 21.32
CA LYS A 241 -26.27 4.24 20.01
C LYS A 241 -26.29 3.23 18.85
N HIS A 242 -25.60 2.10 19.01
CA HIS A 242 -25.41 1.09 17.96
C HIS A 242 -25.93 -0.29 18.39
N THR A 243 -27.25 -0.43 18.44
CA THR A 243 -27.93 -1.68 18.82
C THR A 243 -27.58 -2.84 17.87
N GLY A 244 -27.39 -4.03 18.42
CA GLY A 244 -27.11 -5.25 17.64
C GLY A 244 -25.63 -5.41 17.24
N ARG A 245 -24.73 -4.54 17.71
CA ARG A 245 -23.29 -4.67 17.52
C ARG A 245 -22.63 -5.38 18.71
N LYS A 246 -21.46 -5.99 18.46
CA LYS A 246 -20.56 -6.53 19.49
C LYS A 246 -19.18 -5.93 19.28
N LEU A 247 -18.59 -5.41 20.35
CA LEU A 247 -17.22 -4.91 20.35
C LEU A 247 -16.23 -5.99 20.81
N GLN A 248 -15.03 -5.94 20.26
CA GLN A 248 -13.88 -6.73 20.69
C GLN A 248 -12.65 -5.82 20.68
N TRP A 249 -12.01 -5.64 21.84
CA TRP A 249 -10.80 -4.85 21.98
C TRP A 249 -9.58 -5.58 21.41
N GLN A 250 -8.70 -4.87 20.71
CA GLN A 250 -7.55 -5.41 20.00
C GLN A 250 -6.24 -4.84 20.54
N TYR A 251 -5.77 -5.37 21.67
CA TYR A 251 -4.62 -4.85 22.41
C TYR A 251 -3.30 -4.81 21.63
N THR A 252 -3.15 -5.60 20.57
CA THR A 252 -1.96 -5.59 19.71
C THR A 252 -1.79 -4.30 18.91
N LEU A 253 -2.84 -3.49 18.80
CA LEU A 253 -2.87 -2.22 18.07
C LEU A 253 -2.82 -1.01 19.00
N ASP A 254 -2.94 -1.24 20.30
CA ASP A 254 -3.01 -0.19 21.29
C ASP A 254 -1.64 0.46 21.48
N HIS A 255 -1.66 1.76 21.70
CA HIS A 255 -0.50 2.53 22.11
C HIS A 255 -0.93 3.55 23.16
N CYS A 256 -0.01 3.91 24.05
CA CYS A 256 -0.27 4.90 25.09
C CYS A 256 0.90 5.87 25.22
N LEU A 257 0.61 7.05 25.75
CA LEU A 257 1.61 8.05 26.11
C LEU A 257 1.77 8.06 27.63
N LEU A 258 3.01 7.90 28.09
CA LEU A 258 3.34 7.84 29.51
C LEU A 258 4.17 9.07 29.91
N LYS A 259 3.82 9.70 31.03
CA LYS A 259 4.62 10.77 31.63
C LYS A 259 5.63 10.16 32.61
N GLY A 260 6.89 10.10 32.21
CA GLY A 260 7.99 9.63 33.07
C GLY A 260 8.64 10.76 33.86
N TRP A 261 8.93 10.53 35.14
CA TRP A 261 9.74 11.42 35.98
C TRP A 261 11.05 10.72 36.32
N LEU A 262 12.16 11.26 35.83
CA LEU A 262 13.49 10.72 36.08
C LEU A 262 14.22 11.64 37.06
N LYS A 263 14.83 11.08 38.12
CA LYS A 263 15.75 11.83 38.97
C LYS A 263 17.10 11.93 38.26
N GLN A 264 17.58 13.15 38.00
CA GLN A 264 18.97 13.36 37.61
C GLN A 264 19.87 12.94 38.79
N LYS A 265 20.88 12.13 38.50
CA LYS A 265 21.93 11.75 39.46
C LYS A 265 22.91 12.90 39.65
#